data_AF-A0A7T5UUY4-F1
#
_entry.id   AF-A0A7T5UUY4-F1
#
_cell.length_a   1.000
_cell.length_b   1.000
_cell.length_c   1.000
_cell.angle_alpha   90.00
_cell.angle_beta   90.00
_cell.angle_gamma   90.00
#
_symmetry.space_group_name_H-M   'P 1'
#
loop_
_entity.id
_entity.type
_entity.pdbx_description
1 polymer ?
#
loop_
_entity_poly.entity_id
_entity_poly.type
_entity_poly.pdbx_seq_one_letter_code
_entity_poly.pdbx_strand_id
1 'polypeptide(L)'
;MQAAPKAPMTRSEKLRWYAAQLMTDAATAEKSGSNGPAISNYLQAAEIYLLLAKVTENYTPWKFYADNAALCQQKARILIATTPKEQTTP
;
A
#
# COMPACT_ATOMS: atom_id res chain seq x y z
N MET A 1 -15.28 -2.08 16.17
CA MET A 1 -16.09 -2.54 15.01
C MET A 1 -16.58 -1.29 14.27
N GLN A 2 -16.06 -0.99 13.09
CA GLN A 2 -16.60 0.08 12.24
C GLN A 2 -17.72 -0.51 11.38
N ALA A 3 -18.90 0.10 11.44
CA ALA A 3 -20.08 -0.34 10.70
C ALA A 3 -19.81 -0.26 9.19
N ALA A 4 -20.13 -1.33 8.47
CA ALA A 4 -20.04 -1.37 7.01
C ALA A 4 -21.00 -0.33 6.38
N PRO A 5 -20.58 0.43 5.35
CA PRO A 5 -21.45 1.41 4.72
C PRO A 5 -22.64 0.72 4.03
N LYS A 6 -23.86 1.24 4.28
CA LYS A 6 -25.15 0.76 3.74
C LYS A 6 -25.42 1.13 2.26
N ALA A 7 -24.40 1.53 1.50
CA ALA A 7 -24.52 1.78 0.06
C ALA A 7 -23.44 1.01 -0.72
N PRO A 8 -23.74 0.45 -1.90
CA PRO A 8 -22.74 -0.24 -2.70
C PRO A 8 -21.65 0.74 -3.12
N MET A 9 -20.43 0.55 -2.63
CA MET A 9 -19.27 1.35 -3.02
C MET A 9 -19.04 1.28 -4.53
N THR A 10 -18.73 2.41 -5.15
CA THR A 10 -18.21 2.48 -6.52
C THR A 10 -16.87 1.75 -6.62
N ARG A 11 -16.44 1.42 -7.85
CA ARG A 11 -15.15 0.76 -8.08
C ARG A 11 -13.99 1.57 -7.48
N SER A 12 -13.99 2.89 -7.67
CA SER A 12 -12.93 3.77 -7.16
C SER A 12 -12.93 3.85 -5.63
N GLU A 13 -14.10 3.80 -4.98
CA GLU A 13 -14.21 3.72 -3.52
C GLU A 13 -13.69 2.40 -2.97
N LYS A 14 -13.99 1.27 -3.64
CA LYS A 14 -13.44 -0.04 -3.27
C LYS A 14 -11.91 -0.07 -3.39
N LEU A 15 -11.37 0.49 -4.47
CA LEU A 15 -9.91 0.58 -4.67
C LEU A 15 -9.25 1.45 -3.60
N ARG A 16 -9.83 2.61 -3.27
CA ARG A 16 -9.34 3.46 -2.17
C ARG A 16 -9.33 2.73 -0.84
N TRP A 17 -10.45 2.10 -0.49
CA TRP A 17 -10.60 1.35 0.75
C TRP A 17 -9.57 0.22 0.81
N TYR A 18 -9.41 -0.53 -0.27
CA TYR A 18 -8.50 -1.67 -0.32
C TYR A 18 -7.03 -1.25 -0.23
N ALA A 19 -6.63 -0.15 -0.90
CA ALA A 19 -5.28 0.40 -0.77
C ALA A 19 -4.97 0.83 0.68
N ALA A 20 -5.92 1.45 1.38
CA ALA A 20 -5.77 1.81 2.79
C ALA A 20 -5.68 0.58 3.70
N GLN A 21 -6.45 -0.47 3.41
CA GLN A 21 -6.37 -1.74 4.12
C GLN A 21 -4.99 -2.40 3.93
N LEU A 22 -4.49 -2.46 2.70
CA LEU A 22 -3.15 -2.99 2.41
C LEU A 22 -2.05 -2.23 3.13
N MET A 23 -2.12 -0.90 3.24
CA MET A 23 -1.17 -0.13 4.05
C MET A 23 -1.23 -0.50 5.54
N THR A 24 -2.43 -0.75 6.07
CA THR A 24 -2.64 -1.17 7.46
C THR A 24 -2.08 -2.57 7.71
N ASP A 25 -2.33 -3.50 6.79
CA ASP A 25 -1.84 -4.86 6.86
C ASP A 25 -0.31 -4.90 6.69
N ALA A 26 0.25 -4.06 5.80
CA ALA A 26 1.68 -3.90 5.64
C ALA A 26 2.36 -3.38 6.91
N ALA A 27 1.80 -2.34 7.53
CA ALA A 27 2.32 -1.80 8.79
C ALA A 27 2.21 -2.81 9.94
N THR A 28 1.18 -3.65 9.95
CA THR A 28 1.01 -4.72 10.93
C THR A 28 2.07 -5.80 10.73
N ALA A 29 2.29 -6.24 9.49
CA ALA A 29 3.34 -7.21 9.15
C ALA A 29 4.76 -6.68 9.43
N GLU A 30 5.01 -5.40 9.15
CA GLU A 30 6.28 -4.72 9.47
C GLU A 30 6.56 -4.79 10.98
N LYS A 31 5.57 -4.46 11.81
CA LYS A 31 5.68 -4.54 13.28
C LYS A 31 5.89 -5.95 13.80
N SER A 32 5.39 -6.97 13.09
CA SER A 32 5.57 -8.38 13.48
C SER A 32 6.87 -8.99 12.94
N GLY A 33 7.72 -8.21 12.25
CA GLY A 33 8.95 -8.70 11.62
C GLY A 33 8.72 -9.53 10.34
N SER A 34 7.49 -9.57 9.85
CA SER A 34 7.09 -10.29 8.64
C SER A 34 7.38 -9.44 7.39
N ASN A 35 8.67 -9.22 7.09
CA ASN A 35 9.10 -8.28 6.06
C ASN A 35 8.59 -8.63 4.66
N GLY A 36 8.58 -9.92 4.28
CA GLY A 36 8.08 -10.36 2.97
C GLY A 36 6.61 -9.95 2.72
N PRO A 37 5.67 -10.33 3.60
CA PRO A 37 4.28 -9.85 3.54
C PRO A 37 4.15 -8.34 3.59
N ALA A 38 4.93 -7.65 4.43
CA ALA A 38 4.91 -6.19 4.50
C ALA A 38 5.30 -5.52 3.17
N ILE A 39 6.38 -6.01 2.54
CA ILE A 39 6.83 -5.54 1.22
C ILE A 39 5.74 -5.75 0.17
N SER A 40 5.17 -6.96 0.10
CA SER A 40 4.12 -7.29 -0.87
C SER A 40 2.90 -6.37 -0.73
N ASN A 41 2.43 -6.16 0.50
CA ASN A 41 1.28 -5.30 0.76
C ASN A 41 1.58 -3.82 0.45
N TYR A 42 2.77 -3.31 0.78
CA TYR A 42 3.16 -1.95 0.38
C TYR A 42 3.23 -1.77 -1.14
N LEU A 43 3.80 -2.74 -1.88
CA LEU A 43 3.88 -2.64 -3.33
C LEU A 43 2.49 -2.68 -3.99
N GLN A 44 1.60 -3.60 -3.56
CA GLN A 44 0.23 -3.66 -4.05
C GLN A 44 -0.56 -2.39 -3.75
N ALA A 45 -0.41 -1.81 -2.55
CA ALA A 45 -1.02 -0.53 -2.22
C ALA A 45 -0.52 0.59 -3.15
N ALA A 46 0.79 0.63 -3.43
CA ALA A 46 1.38 1.61 -4.33
C ALA A 46 0.78 1.53 -5.75
N GLU A 47 0.63 0.32 -6.29
CA GLU A 47 0.04 0.10 -7.61
C GLU A 47 -1.40 0.60 -7.71
N ILE A 48 -2.21 0.33 -6.68
CA ILE A 48 -3.60 0.81 -6.63
C ILE A 48 -3.65 2.33 -6.52
N TYR A 49 -2.79 2.95 -5.70
CA TYR A 49 -2.71 4.41 -5.63
C TYR A 49 -2.27 5.03 -6.95
N LEU A 50 -1.31 4.45 -7.67
CA LEU A 50 -0.94 4.92 -9.01
C LEU A 50 -2.08 4.77 -10.01
N LEU A 51 -2.86 3.69 -9.93
CA LEU A 51 -4.05 3.52 -10.76
C LEU A 51 -5.10 4.59 -10.47
N LEU A 52 -5.35 4.89 -9.19
CA LEU A 52 -6.27 5.96 -8.76
C LEU A 52 -5.77 7.34 -9.20
N ALA A 53 -4.48 7.62 -9.10
CA ALA A 53 -3.87 8.86 -9.58
C ALA A 53 -4.10 9.01 -11.10
N LYS A 54 -3.87 7.97 -11.90
CA LYS A 54 -4.02 8.01 -13.36
C LYS A 54 -5.43 8.37 -13.84
N VAL A 55 -6.46 8.00 -13.08
CA VAL A 55 -7.86 8.28 -13.43
C VAL A 55 -8.41 9.54 -12.76
N THR A 56 -7.56 10.30 -12.06
CA THR A 56 -7.95 11.50 -11.33
C THR A 56 -7.47 12.76 -12.06
N GLU A 57 -8.42 13.57 -12.52
CA GLU A 57 -8.13 14.82 -13.24
C GLU A 57 -7.81 15.99 -12.29
N ASN A 58 -8.42 15.99 -11.10
CA ASN A 58 -8.22 17.04 -10.11
C ASN A 58 -6.84 16.91 -9.45
N TYR A 59 -6.10 18.01 -9.38
CA TYR A 59 -4.74 18.02 -8.80
C TYR A 59 -4.69 17.54 -7.35
N THR A 60 -5.60 18.01 -6.47
CA THR A 60 -5.53 17.68 -5.04
C THR A 60 -5.69 16.18 -4.76
N PRO A 61 -6.72 15.48 -5.28
CA PRO A 61 -6.81 14.04 -5.08
C PRO A 61 -5.73 13.27 -5.87
N TRP A 62 -5.32 13.76 -7.04
CA TRP A 62 -4.20 13.17 -7.81
C TRP A 62 -2.92 13.15 -6.97
N LYS A 63 -2.57 14.30 -6.36
CA LYS A 63 -1.38 14.47 -5.53
C LYS A 63 -1.45 13.57 -4.30
N PHE A 64 -2.60 13.49 -3.64
CA PHE A 64 -2.80 12.59 -2.51
C PHE A 64 -2.46 11.14 -2.88
N TYR A 65 -2.97 10.64 -4.00
CA TYR A 65 -2.66 9.26 -4.43
C TYR A 65 -1.19 9.10 -4.84
N ALA A 66 -0.63 10.06 -5.57
CA ALA A 66 0.79 10.03 -5.97
C ALA A 66 1.74 10.00 -4.77
N ASP A 67 1.48 10.84 -3.75
CA ASP A 67 2.28 10.88 -2.52
C ASP A 67 2.16 9.56 -1.73
N ASN A 68 0.96 8.99 -1.62
CA ASN A 68 0.77 7.70 -0.96
C ASN A 68 1.45 6.54 -1.71
N ALA A 69 1.43 6.55 -3.05
CA ALA A 69 2.18 5.59 -3.83
C ALA A 69 3.69 5.70 -3.58
N ALA A 70 4.23 6.92 -3.56
CA ALA A 70 5.64 7.16 -3.29
C ALA A 70 6.05 6.69 -1.89
N LEU A 71 5.22 6.97 -0.87
CA LEU A 71 5.43 6.50 0.50
C LEU A 71 5.48 4.97 0.57
N CYS A 72 4.52 4.29 -0.06
CA CYS A 72 4.46 2.84 -0.08
C CYS A 72 5.70 2.23 -0.74
N GLN A 73 6.12 2.77 -1.89
CA GLN A 73 7.35 2.34 -2.56
C GLN A 73 8.60 2.57 -1.70
N GLN A 74 8.69 3.71 -1.01
CA GLN A 74 9.81 4.00 -0.13
C GLN A 74 9.89 2.99 1.02
N LYS A 75 8.76 2.69 1.68
CA LYS A 75 8.70 1.71 2.77
C LYS A 75 9.09 0.31 2.29
N ALA A 76 8.59 -0.12 1.13
CA ALA A 76 8.99 -1.40 0.53
C ALA A 76 10.51 -1.45 0.25
N ARG A 77 11.09 -0.40 -0.34
CA ARG A 77 12.54 -0.33 -0.61
C ARG A 77 13.38 -0.39 0.67
N ILE A 78 12.96 0.29 1.73
CA ILE A 78 13.64 0.23 3.03
C ILE A 78 13.63 -1.20 3.55
N LEU A 79 12.47 -1.85 3.57
CA LEU A 79 12.36 -3.23 4.06
C LEU A 79 13.17 -4.23 3.23
N ILE A 80 13.22 -4.06 1.90
CA ILE A 80 14.07 -4.89 1.03
C ILE A 80 15.55 -4.69 1.38
N ALA A 81 15.99 -3.45 1.63
CA ALA A 81 17.38 -3.14 1.95
C ALA A 81 17.80 -3.61 3.36
N THR A 82 16.86 -3.65 4.30
CA THR A 82 17.13 -4.02 5.70
C THR A 82 16.82 -5.47 6.04
N THR A 83 16.12 -6.20 5.17
CA THR A 83 15.93 -7.65 5.33
C THR A 83 17.29 -8.33 5.14
N PRO A 84 17.80 -9.08 6.14
CA PRO A 84 19.07 -9.78 6.00
C PRO A 84 19.05 -10.67 4.77
N LYS A 85 20.03 -10.52 3.88
CA LYS A 85 20.24 -11.49 2.81
C LYS A 85 20.66 -12.77 3.51
N GLU A 86 19.82 -13.80 3.46
CA GLU A 86 20.21 -15.16 3.85
C GLU A 86 21.57 -15.44 3.20
N GLN A 87 22.59 -15.63 4.03
CA GLN A 87 23.92 -16.00 3.57
C GLN A 87 23.77 -17.35 2.88
N THR A 88 23.82 -17.33 1.56
CA THR A 88 24.00 -18.52 0.75
C THR A 88 25.43 -19.00 1.00
N THR A 89 25.61 -19.82 2.02
CA THR A 89 26.82 -20.62 2.18
C THR A 89 26.90 -21.61 1.00
N PRO A 90 28.02 -21.63 0.26
CA PRO A 90 28.25 -22.59 -0.83
C PRO A 90 28.38 -24.03 -0.32
#